data_AF-A0A1C6L2F3-F1
#
_entry.id   AF-A0A1C6L2F3-F1
#
_cell.length_a   1.000
_cell.length_b   1.000
_cell.length_c   1.000
_cell.angle_alpha   90.00
_cell.angle_beta   90.00
_cell.angle_gamma   90.00
#
_symmetry.space_group_name_H-M   'P 1'
#
loop_
_entity.id
_entity.type
_entity.pdbx_description
1 polymer ?
#
loop_
_entity_poly.entity_id
_entity_poly.type
_entity_poly.pdbx_seq_one_letter_code
_entity_poly.pdbx_strand_id
1 'polypeptide(L)'
;MSKKKKQKYYAIKEGKGVKNKIVRTWSECKELVLGYPSIYKSFYTEEEAIKFLGGINDKDIPAIKEKIKVNIQSSKKRRSSTKAINFRVPNEVYNEFIKKVDETGLDRDKILLEMIKEWID
;
A
#
# COMPACT_ATOMS: atom_id res chain seq x y z
N MET A 1 15.71 10.67 -27.68
CA MET A 1 16.42 11.25 -26.52
C MET A 1 16.03 10.50 -25.26
N SER A 2 16.93 9.69 -24.70
CA SER A 2 16.66 8.94 -23.47
C SER A 2 16.46 9.90 -22.29
N LYS A 3 15.27 9.89 -21.68
CA LYS A 3 15.00 10.63 -20.43
C LYS A 3 16.00 10.13 -19.37
N LYS A 4 17.03 10.92 -19.07
CA LYS A 4 17.97 10.64 -17.98
C LYS A 4 17.16 10.50 -16.70
N LYS A 5 17.05 9.28 -16.16
CA LYS A 5 16.25 9.00 -14.97
C LYS A 5 16.90 9.74 -13.81
N LYS A 6 16.17 10.69 -13.22
CA LYS A 6 16.67 11.45 -12.06
C LYS A 6 17.01 10.46 -10.95
N GLN A 7 18.24 10.55 -10.47
CA GLN A 7 18.74 9.77 -9.35
C GLN A 7 17.83 10.02 -8.13
N LYS A 8 17.45 8.94 -7.42
CA LYS A 8 16.67 9.04 -6.19
C LYS A 8 17.56 8.77 -4.98
N TYR A 9 17.21 9.39 -3.87
CA TYR A 9 17.81 9.17 -2.56
C TYR A 9 16.77 8.51 -1.67
N TYR A 10 17.12 7.40 -1.01
CA TYR A 10 16.23 6.67 -0.12
C TYR A 10 16.71 6.86 1.30
N ALA A 11 15.96 7.64 2.08
CA ALA A 11 16.23 7.84 3.49
C ALA A 11 15.54 6.74 4.31
N ILE A 12 16.30 6.05 5.15
CA ILE A 12 15.85 4.98 6.03
C ILE A 12 16.11 5.43 7.47
N LYS A 13 15.06 5.86 8.16
CA LYS A 13 15.14 6.25 9.58
C LYS A 13 15.39 5.03 10.45
N GLU A 14 14.62 3.96 10.23
CA GLU A 14 14.80 2.68 10.90
C GLU A 14 14.45 1.55 9.94
N GLY A 15 15.41 0.66 9.69
CA GLY A 15 15.26 -0.49 8.79
C GLY A 15 15.77 -1.77 9.45
N LYS A 16 15.91 -2.82 8.65
CA LYS A 16 16.45 -4.11 9.10
C LYS A 16 17.94 -3.97 9.45
N GLY A 17 18.24 -3.82 10.74
CA GLY A 17 19.62 -3.68 11.24
C GLY A 17 20.30 -2.36 10.91
N VAL A 18 19.57 -1.34 10.45
CA VAL A 18 20.11 -0.02 10.11
C VAL A 18 19.24 1.09 10.69
N LYS A 19 19.87 2.21 11.07
CA LYS A 19 19.20 3.45 11.49
C LYS A 19 19.86 4.66 10.84
N ASN A 20 19.07 5.70 10.54
CA ASN A 20 19.51 6.96 9.93
C ASN A 20 20.44 6.79 8.70
N LYS A 21 20.08 5.89 7.77
CA LYS A 21 20.89 5.58 6.59
C LYS A 21 20.26 6.15 5.32
N ILE A 22 21.07 6.72 4.43
CA ILE A 22 20.64 7.11 3.08
C ILE A 22 21.32 6.17 2.07
N VAL A 23 20.53 5.62 1.14
CA VAL A 23 21.04 4.80 0.02
C VAL A 23 20.58 5.40 -1.30
N ARG A 24 21.35 5.17 -2.37
CA ARG A 24 21.07 5.75 -3.70
C ARG A 24 20.39 4.76 -4.64
N THR A 25 20.46 3.45 -4.36
CA THR A 25 19.78 2.45 -5.19
C THR A 25 18.52 1.91 -4.53
N TRP A 26 17.53 1.56 -5.36
CA TRP A 26 16.35 0.85 -4.85
C TRP A 26 16.73 -0.55 -4.35
N SER A 27 17.68 -1.23 -4.99
CA SER A 27 18.10 -2.58 -4.59
C SER A 27 18.59 -2.61 -3.15
N GLU A 28 19.48 -1.69 -2.76
CA GLU A 28 19.96 -1.58 -1.37
C GLU A 28 18.83 -1.20 -0.41
N CYS A 29 17.97 -0.24 -0.80
CA CYS A 29 16.83 0.16 0.03
C CYS A 29 15.89 -1.02 0.28
N LYS A 30 15.58 -1.77 -0.78
CA LYS A 30 14.66 -2.90 -0.78
C LYS A 30 15.06 -3.96 0.26
N GLU A 31 16.34 -4.32 0.34
CA GLU A 31 16.84 -5.32 1.28
C GLU A 31 16.71 -4.89 2.75
N LEU A 32 16.77 -3.58 3.00
CA LEU A 32 16.71 -2.99 4.33
C LEU A 32 15.27 -2.71 4.79
N VAL A 33 14.30 -2.67 3.88
CA VAL A 33 12.91 -2.25 4.17
C VAL A 33 11.88 -3.36 3.95
N LEU A 34 12.08 -4.27 3.00
CA LEU A 34 11.10 -5.32 2.73
C LEU A 34 11.02 -6.34 3.87
N GLY A 35 9.78 -6.72 4.20
CA GLY A 35 9.50 -7.71 5.24
C GLY A 35 9.71 -7.19 6.68
N TYR A 36 10.07 -5.92 6.85
CA TYR A 36 10.30 -5.28 8.13
C TYR A 36 9.37 -4.07 8.30
N PRO A 37 8.90 -3.73 9.52
CA PRO A 37 8.22 -2.47 9.77
C PRO A 37 9.23 -1.30 9.74
N SER A 38 9.73 -0.98 8.54
CA SER A 38 10.74 0.05 8.32
C SER A 38 10.13 1.43 8.10
N ILE A 39 10.81 2.46 8.57
CA ILE A 39 10.46 3.86 8.34
C ILE A 39 11.41 4.41 7.28
N TYR A 40 10.93 4.58 6.06
CA TYR A 40 11.73 5.07 4.94
C TYR A 40 10.91 5.93 3.98
N LYS A 41 11.60 6.77 3.20
CA LYS A 41 11.00 7.57 2.12
C LYS A 41 12.03 7.87 1.03
N SER A 42 11.57 7.98 -0.22
CA SER A 42 12.43 8.36 -1.35
C SER A 42 12.27 9.84 -1.69
N PHE A 43 13.38 10.50 -2.02
CA PHE A 43 13.50 11.90 -2.36
C PHE A 43 14.30 12.11 -3.65
N TYR A 44 14.22 13.30 -4.23
CA TYR A 44 15.01 13.65 -5.41
C TYR A 44 16.31 14.36 -5.06
N THR A 45 16.42 14.94 -3.86
CA THR A 45 17.64 15.57 -3.36
C THR A 45 18.12 14.90 -2.07
N GLU A 46 19.42 14.99 -1.84
CA GLU A 46 20.06 14.47 -0.62
C GLU A 46 19.64 15.29 0.62
N GLU A 47 19.46 16.60 0.45
CA GLU A 47 19.03 17.52 1.52
C GLU A 47 17.64 17.17 2.06
N GLU A 48 16.67 16.87 1.18
CA GLU A 48 15.34 16.40 1.58
C GLU A 48 15.42 15.07 2.35
N ALA A 49 16.29 14.17 1.91
CA ALA A 49 16.52 12.88 2.57
C ALA A 49 17.11 13.07 3.98
N ILE A 50 18.08 13.97 4.15
CA ILE A 50 18.67 14.31 5.46
C ILE A 50 17.61 14.96 6.37
N LYS A 51 16.84 15.92 5.84
CA LYS A 51 15.76 16.59 6.60
C LYS A 51 14.71 15.60 7.09
N PHE A 52 14.36 14.59 6.30
CA PHE A 52 13.46 13.52 6.72
C PHE A 52 14.02 12.71 7.89
N LEU A 53 15.32 12.37 7.87
CA LEU A 53 15.94 11.64 8.98
C LEU A 53 15.98 12.47 10.26
N GLY A 54 16.24 13.77 10.16
CA GLY A 54 16.23 14.70 11.29
C GLY A 54 14.83 15.03 11.82
N GLY A 55 13.80 14.96 10.97
CA GLY A 55 12.42 15.33 11.33
C GLY A 55 11.64 14.27 12.11
N ILE A 56 12.20 13.07 12.33
CA ILE A 56 11.56 12.00 13.09
C ILE A 56 12.28 11.85 14.43
N ASN A 57 11.56 12.09 15.52
CA ASN A 57 12.09 11.88 16.86
C ASN A 57 12.15 10.39 17.20
N ASP A 58 13.19 9.98 17.93
CA ASP A 58 13.35 8.58 18.34
C ASP A 58 12.23 8.09 19.26
N LYS A 59 11.57 9.00 19.99
CA LYS A 59 10.41 8.71 20.84
C LYS A 59 9.18 8.25 20.04
N ASP A 60 9.04 8.72 18.80
CA ASP A 60 7.88 8.42 17.94
C ASP A 60 8.07 7.12 17.14
N ILE A 61 9.32 6.64 17.02
CA ILE A 61 9.66 5.44 16.24
C ILE A 61 8.84 4.21 16.65
N PRO A 62 8.68 3.85 17.95
CA PRO A 62 7.91 2.68 18.33
C PRO A 62 6.46 2.75 17.88
N ALA A 63 5.81 3.90 18.06
CA ALA A 63 4.42 4.11 17.68
C ALA A 63 4.23 4.04 16.16
N ILE A 64 5.16 4.61 15.38
CA ILE A 64 5.12 4.53 13.91
C ILE A 64 5.29 3.08 13.45
N LYS A 65 6.23 2.34 14.04
CA LYS A 65 6.47 0.94 13.69
C LYS A 65 5.28 0.05 13.98
N GLU A 66 4.61 0.25 15.10
CA GLU A 66 3.43 -0.54 15.45
C GLU A 66 2.31 -0.31 14.43
N LYS A 67 2.06 0.94 14.03
CA LYS A 67 1.11 1.27 12.95
C LYS A 67 1.45 0.57 11.64
N ILE A 68 2.72 0.59 11.24
CA ILE A 68 3.19 -0.09 10.02
C ILE A 68 2.98 -1.61 10.13
N LYS A 69 3.31 -2.20 11.27
CA LYS A 69 3.16 -3.64 11.53
C LYS A 69 1.69 -4.07 11.46
N VAL A 70 0.79 -3.33 12.09
CA VAL A 70 -0.66 -3.56 12.03
C VAL A 70 -1.15 -3.52 10.58
N ASN A 71 -0.73 -2.53 9.79
CA ASN A 71 -1.10 -2.43 8.38
C ASN A 71 -0.57 -3.60 7.52
N ILE A 72 0.66 -4.06 7.79
CA ILE A 72 1.22 -5.25 7.12
C ILE A 72 0.40 -6.50 7.47
N GLN A 73 0.05 -6.69 8.74
CA GLN A 73 -0.73 -7.83 9.21
C GLN A 73 -2.16 -7.83 8.64
N SER A 74 -2.85 -6.68 8.66
CA SER A 74 -4.20 -6.56 8.12
C SER A 74 -4.23 -6.83 6.61
N SER A 75 -3.24 -6.30 5.87
CA SER A 75 -3.09 -6.55 4.44
C SER A 75 -2.83 -8.03 4.12
N LYS A 76 -1.95 -8.70 4.90
CA LYS A 76 -1.71 -10.14 4.78
C LYS A 76 -2.99 -10.95 5.02
N LYS A 77 -3.69 -10.67 6.13
CA LYS A 77 -4.94 -11.35 6.49
C LYS A 77 -5.98 -11.22 5.37
N ARG A 78 -6.19 -10.02 4.84
CA ARG A 78 -7.12 -9.78 3.72
C ARG A 78 -6.73 -10.59 2.49
N ARG A 79 -5.44 -10.59 2.09
CA ARG A 79 -4.96 -11.32 0.91
C ARG A 79 -5.01 -12.84 1.06
N SER A 80 -4.90 -13.36 2.28
CA SER A 80 -5.02 -14.80 2.54
C SER A 80 -6.48 -15.27 2.55
N SER A 81 -7.41 -14.42 3.01
CA SER A 81 -8.81 -14.83 3.18
C SER A 81 -9.73 -14.42 2.02
N THR A 82 -9.33 -13.48 1.15
CA THR A 82 -10.17 -13.00 0.05
C THR A 82 -9.42 -12.92 -1.27
N LYS A 83 -10.17 -13.03 -2.38
CA LYS A 83 -9.69 -12.81 -3.74
C LYS A 83 -10.55 -11.76 -4.42
N ALA A 84 -9.92 -10.89 -5.22
CA ALA A 84 -10.63 -9.90 -6.02
C ALA A 84 -11.06 -10.51 -7.34
N ILE A 85 -12.34 -10.37 -7.67
CA ILE A 85 -12.90 -10.73 -8.97
C ILE A 85 -12.93 -9.46 -9.82
N ASN A 86 -12.19 -9.44 -10.93
CA ASN A 86 -12.10 -8.28 -11.82
C ASN A 86 -12.53 -8.70 -13.22
N PHE A 87 -13.61 -8.11 -13.73
CA PHE A 87 -14.08 -8.30 -15.10
C PHE A 87 -14.73 -7.02 -15.60
N ARG A 88 -14.83 -6.87 -16.93
CA ARG A 88 -15.53 -5.74 -17.55
C ARG A 88 -16.94 -6.15 -17.90
N VAL A 89 -17.88 -5.24 -17.67
CA VAL A 89 -19.31 -5.41 -17.98
C VAL A 89 -19.68 -4.37 -19.04
N PRO A 90 -20.49 -4.72 -20.06
CA PRO A 90 -21.05 -3.73 -20.98
C PRO A 90 -21.76 -2.60 -20.22
N ASN A 91 -21.65 -1.37 -20.73
CA ASN A 91 -22.18 -0.19 -20.04
C ASN A 91 -23.69 -0.28 -19.79
N GLU A 92 -24.45 -0.82 -20.74
CA GLU A 92 -25.90 -1.01 -20.62
C GLU A 92 -26.25 -1.90 -19.43
N VAL A 93 -25.63 -3.08 -19.36
CA VAL A 93 -25.82 -4.03 -18.25
C VAL A 93 -25.40 -3.42 -16.91
N TYR A 94 -24.28 -2.69 -16.88
CA TYR A 94 -23.83 -2.00 -15.67
C TYR A 94 -24.83 -0.95 -15.19
N ASN A 95 -25.34 -0.12 -16.09
CA ASN A 95 -26.28 0.96 -15.75
C ASN A 95 -27.62 0.40 -15.23
N GLU A 96 -28.15 -0.65 -15.88
CA GLU A 96 -29.35 -1.34 -15.39
C GLU A 96 -29.12 -1.98 -14.02
N PHE A 97 -27.96 -2.62 -13.83
CA PHE A 97 -27.60 -3.20 -12.55
C PHE A 97 -27.57 -2.15 -11.44
N ILE A 98 -26.86 -1.02 -11.64
CA ILE A 98 -26.77 0.05 -10.64
C ILE A 98 -28.15 0.64 -10.33
N LYS A 99 -29.00 0.87 -11.34
CA LYS A 99 -30.37 1.34 -11.10
C LYS A 99 -31.15 0.40 -10.18
N LYS A 100 -31.05 -0.91 -10.38
CA LYS A 100 -31.68 -1.90 -9.51
C LYS A 100 -31.06 -1.92 -8.11
N VAL A 101 -29.74 -1.78 -7.99
CA VAL A 101 -29.06 -1.66 -6.69
C VAL A 101 -29.62 -0.47 -5.91
N ASP A 102 -29.74 0.68 -6.55
CA ASP A 102 -30.26 1.90 -5.93
C ASP A 102 -31.72 1.74 -5.46
N GLU A 103 -32.57 1.05 -6.25
CA GLU A 103 -33.96 0.72 -5.88
C GLU A 103 -34.06 -0.19 -4.64
N THR A 104 -33.11 -1.12 -4.46
CA THR A 104 -33.08 -2.03 -3.30
C THR A 104 -32.57 -1.36 -2.02
N GLY A 105 -31.85 -0.23 -2.12
CA GLY A 105 -31.19 0.43 -0.99
C GLY A 105 -30.07 -0.40 -0.34
N LEU A 106 -29.61 -1.46 -1.00
CA LEU A 106 -28.55 -2.35 -0.51
C LEU A 106 -27.20 -1.97 -1.11
N ASP A 107 -26.13 -2.39 -0.41
CA ASP A 107 -24.77 -2.22 -0.90
C ASP A 107 -24.51 -3.10 -2.12
N ARG A 108 -23.96 -2.50 -3.19
CA ARG A 108 -23.65 -3.17 -4.46
C ARG A 108 -22.79 -4.42 -4.26
N ASP A 109 -21.75 -4.32 -3.44
CA ASP A 109 -20.79 -5.41 -3.25
C ASP A 109 -21.44 -6.54 -2.43
N LYS A 110 -22.36 -6.21 -1.52
CA LYS A 110 -23.20 -7.20 -0.83
C LYS A 110 -24.11 -7.96 -1.80
N ILE A 111 -24.79 -7.26 -2.72
CA ILE A 111 -25.64 -7.91 -3.73
C ILE A 111 -24.82 -8.89 -4.58
N LEU A 112 -23.67 -8.44 -5.10
CA LEU A 112 -22.78 -9.31 -5.88
C LEU A 112 -22.32 -10.53 -5.09
N LEU A 113 -22.06 -10.38 -3.79
CA LEU A 113 -21.66 -11.49 -2.92
C LEU A 113 -22.81 -12.49 -2.73
N GLU A 114 -24.04 -12.03 -2.51
CA GLU A 114 -25.21 -12.92 -2.40
C GLU A 114 -25.48 -13.66 -3.71
N MET A 115 -25.43 -12.98 -4.87
CA MET A 115 -25.56 -13.62 -6.18
C MET A 115 -24.51 -14.72 -6.40
N ILE A 116 -23.27 -14.51 -5.95
CA ILE A 116 -22.21 -15.54 -6.05
C ILE A 116 -22.52 -16.74 -5.15
N LYS A 117 -23.04 -16.52 -3.94
CA LYS A 117 -23.41 -17.62 -3.03
C LYS A 117 -24.57 -18.42 -3.59
N GLU A 118 -25.64 -17.76 -4.04
CA GLU A 118 -26.80 -18.38 -4.66
C GLU A 118 -26.45 -19.20 -5.91
N TRP A 119 -25.38 -18.84 -6.62
CA TRP A 119 -24.89 -19.62 -7.78
C TRP A 119 -24.07 -20.85 -7.38
N ILE A 120 -23.45 -20.85 -6.20
CA ILE A 120 -22.63 -21.96 -5.69
C ILE A 120 -23.50 -23.01 -4.99
N ASP A 121 -24.58 -22.56 -4.34
CA ASP A 121 -25.59 -23.41 -3.69
C ASP A 121 -26.38 -24.26 -4.71
#